data_AF-A0A4T0FRY7-F1
#
_entry.id   AF-A0A4T0FRY7-F1
#
_cell.length_a   1.000
_cell.length_b   1.000
_cell.length_c   1.000
_cell.angle_alpha   90.00
_cell.angle_beta   90.00
_cell.angle_gamma   90.00
#
_symmetry.space_group_name_H-M   'P 1'
#
loop_
_entity.id
_entity.type
_entity.pdbx_description
1 polymer ?
#
loop_
_entity_poly.entity_id
_entity_poly.type
_entity_poly.pdbx_seq_one_letter_code
_entity_poly.pdbx_strand_id
1 'polypeptide(L)'
;MGGHGDFHTVKIDPAVERWNHMVRTNPANQRTANTQHTQREHTYQHFRMTRPITNKIIAFGLVIPAGIFALAQYTDERWDWAGARKNELTTQRGTFINKSTNDAGEDDE
;
A
#
# COMPACT_ATOMS: atom_id res chain seq x y z
N MET A 1 -2.70 51.96 2.93
CA MET A 1 -2.95 50.54 3.25
C MET A 1 -1.72 49.76 2.84
N GLY A 2 -1.01 49.14 3.79
CA GLY A 2 0.21 48.37 3.55
C GLY A 2 -0.13 46.92 3.22
N GLY A 3 0.28 46.47 2.02
CA GLY A 3 0.20 45.08 1.59
C GLY A 3 1.57 44.44 1.67
N HIS A 4 1.66 43.39 2.48
CA HIS A 4 2.81 42.55 2.76
C HIS A 4 3.38 41.96 1.46
N GLY A 5 4.70 41.93 1.31
CA GLY A 5 5.35 41.25 0.19
C GLY A 5 5.02 39.75 0.24
N ASP A 6 4.45 39.24 -0.84
CA ASP A 6 4.07 37.83 -0.96
C ASP A 6 5.32 36.95 -0.87
N PHE A 7 5.55 36.37 0.30
CA PHE A 7 6.52 35.30 0.47
C PHE A 7 5.95 34.02 -0.15
N HIS A 8 6.29 33.79 -1.42
CA HIS A 8 6.02 32.52 -2.09
C HIS A 8 7.10 31.49 -1.70
N THR A 9 6.72 30.48 -0.92
CA THR A 9 7.62 29.40 -0.46
C THR A 9 8.13 28.52 -1.62
N VAL A 10 7.47 28.59 -2.78
CA VAL A 10 7.81 27.85 -4.00
C VAL A 10 7.94 28.87 -5.12
N LYS A 11 8.99 28.70 -5.94
CA LYS A 11 9.19 29.51 -7.15
C LYS A 11 8.15 29.07 -8.19
N ILE A 12 7.02 29.75 -8.23
CA ILE A 12 5.96 29.48 -9.20
C ILE A 12 6.36 30.19 -10.51
N ASP A 13 6.36 29.44 -11.62
CA ASP A 13 6.72 29.96 -12.94
C ASP A 13 5.68 31.02 -13.38
N PRO A 14 6.10 32.24 -13.79
CA PRO A 14 5.19 33.24 -14.32
C PRO A 14 4.31 32.75 -15.47
N ALA A 15 4.76 31.76 -16.24
CA ALA A 15 3.96 31.11 -17.28
C ALA A 15 2.84 30.24 -16.69
N VAL A 16 3.08 29.56 -15.56
CA VAL A 16 2.08 28.75 -14.85
C VAL A 16 0.99 29.63 -14.23
N GLU A 17 1.35 30.80 -13.67
CA GLU A 17 0.37 31.76 -13.16
C GLU A 17 -0.49 32.35 -14.28
N ARG A 18 0.14 32.77 -15.39
CA ARG A 18 -0.58 33.29 -16.57
C ARG A 18 -1.50 32.23 -17.18
N TRP A 19 -1.05 30.99 -17.25
CA TRP A 19 -1.84 29.87 -17.73
C TRP A 19 -3.04 29.61 -16.79
N ASN A 20 -2.82 29.47 -15.48
CA ASN A 20 -3.90 29.31 -14.49
C ASN A 20 -4.91 30.46 -14.53
N HIS A 21 -4.44 31.70 -14.71
CA HIS A 21 -5.30 32.87 -14.82
C HIS A 21 -6.13 32.83 -16.10
N MET A 22 -5.53 32.49 -17.25
CA MET A 22 -6.24 32.33 -18.53
C MET A 22 -7.26 31.18 -18.52
N VAL A 23 -6.97 30.07 -17.86
CA VAL A 23 -7.92 28.95 -17.74
C VAL A 23 -9.11 29.34 -16.85
N ARG A 24 -8.90 30.19 -15.83
CA ARG A 24 -9.95 30.65 -14.90
C ARG A 24 -10.80 31.81 -15.43
N THR A 25 -10.26 32.71 -16.25
CA THR A 25 -10.97 33.90 -16.75
C THR A 25 -11.73 33.69 -18.06
N ASN A 26 -11.42 32.64 -18.82
CA ASN A 26 -12.18 32.29 -20.02
C ASN A 26 -13.37 31.37 -19.66
N PRO A 27 -14.64 31.80 -19.83
CA PRO A 27 -15.82 31.00 -19.48
C PRO A 27 -15.95 29.71 -20.28
N ALA A 28 -15.27 29.60 -21.43
CA ALA A 28 -15.18 28.35 -22.20
C ALA A 28 -14.22 27.32 -21.57
N ASN A 29 -13.22 27.76 -20.82
CA ASN A 29 -12.20 26.92 -20.18
C ASN A 29 -12.40 26.74 -18.66
N GLN A 30 -13.39 27.42 -18.07
CA GLN A 30 -13.80 27.22 -16.66
C GLN A 30 -14.25 25.78 -16.36
N ARG A 31 -14.63 25.01 -17.39
CA ARG A 31 -14.99 23.59 -17.29
C ARG A 31 -13.81 22.63 -17.18
N THR A 32 -12.58 23.10 -17.34
CA THR A 32 -11.35 22.29 -17.25
C THR A 32 -10.40 22.77 -16.15
N ALA A 33 -10.43 24.06 -15.77
CA ALA A 33 -9.62 24.62 -14.68
C ALA A 33 -10.01 24.11 -13.29
N ASN A 34 -11.30 23.97 -13.03
CA ASN A 34 -11.82 23.57 -11.71
C ASN A 34 -11.88 22.04 -11.57
N THR A 35 -11.52 21.33 -12.64
CA THR A 35 -11.95 19.96 -12.92
C THR A 35 -11.04 18.92 -12.29
N GLN A 36 -9.81 19.30 -11.91
CA GLN A 36 -8.89 18.34 -11.30
C GLN A 36 -9.38 17.83 -9.93
N HIS A 37 -10.09 18.68 -9.17
CA HIS A 37 -10.76 18.28 -7.93
C HIS A 37 -12.09 17.58 -8.23
N THR A 38 -12.87 18.12 -9.17
CA THR A 38 -14.20 17.62 -9.56
C THR A 38 -14.19 16.17 -10.06
N GLN A 39 -13.15 15.73 -10.77
CA GLN A 39 -13.15 14.38 -11.35
C GLN A 39 -13.02 13.28 -10.28
N ARG A 40 -12.23 13.50 -9.22
CA ARG A 40 -12.12 12.53 -8.12
C ARG A 40 -13.39 12.49 -7.28
N GLU A 41 -13.98 13.65 -7.03
CA GLU A 41 -15.18 13.81 -6.20
C GLU A 41 -16.40 13.12 -6.83
N HIS A 42 -16.55 13.16 -8.16
CA HIS A 42 -17.67 12.54 -8.87
C HIS A 42 -17.34 11.18 -9.52
N THR A 43 -16.17 10.59 -9.22
CA THR A 43 -15.77 9.28 -9.78
C THR A 43 -16.80 8.19 -9.46
N TYR A 44 -17.36 8.19 -8.24
CA TYR A 44 -18.34 7.19 -7.80
C TYR A 44 -19.66 7.23 -8.58
N GLN A 45 -20.06 8.40 -9.10
CA GLN A 45 -21.31 8.56 -9.86
C GLN A 45 -21.25 7.91 -11.25
N HIS A 46 -20.04 7.74 -11.80
CA HIS A 46 -19.81 7.21 -13.14
C HIS A 46 -19.26 5.77 -13.12
N PHE A 47 -19.04 5.21 -11.92
CA PHE A 47 -18.51 3.87 -11.78
C PHE A 47 -19.53 2.83 -12.23
N ARG A 48 -19.08 1.88 -13.08
CA ARG A 48 -19.88 0.73 -13.51
C ARG A 48 -19.11 -0.55 -13.21
N MET A 49 -19.77 -1.50 -12.57
CA MET A 49 -19.22 -2.86 -12.40
C MET A 49 -19.24 -3.59 -13.74
N THR A 50 -18.13 -3.50 -14.45
CA THR A 50 -17.88 -4.31 -15.64
C THR A 50 -17.02 -5.51 -15.25
N ARG A 51 -17.16 -6.63 -15.98
CA ARG A 51 -16.39 -7.86 -15.76
C ARG A 51 -14.88 -7.62 -15.51
N PRO A 52 -14.15 -6.80 -16.32
CA PRO A 52 -12.73 -6.57 -16.06
C PRO A 52 -12.45 -5.73 -14.81
N ILE A 53 -13.35 -4.82 -14.41
CA ILE A 53 -13.20 -4.01 -13.19
C ILE A 53 -13.49 -4.86 -11.96
N THR A 54 -14.55 -5.67 -12.00
CA THR A 54 -14.91 -6.60 -10.92
C THR A 54 -13.77 -7.58 -10.64
N ASN A 55 -13.13 -8.14 -11.66
CA ASN A 55 -11.98 -9.03 -11.49
C ASN A 55 -10.82 -8.35 -10.76
N LYS A 56 -10.57 -7.06 -11.03
CA LYS A 56 -9.53 -6.29 -10.33
C LYS A 56 -9.89 -6.05 -8.87
N ILE A 57 -11.14 -5.69 -8.58
CA ILE A 57 -11.61 -5.49 -7.21
C ILE A 57 -11.49 -6.79 -6.41
N ILE A 58 -11.89 -7.93 -6.98
CA ILE A 58 -11.75 -9.23 -6.32
C ILE A 58 -10.27 -9.60 -6.15
N ALA A 59 -9.45 -9.41 -7.18
CA ALA A 59 -8.03 -9.74 -7.13
C ALA A 59 -7.30 -8.96 -6.02
N PHE A 60 -7.46 -7.63 -5.98
CA PHE A 60 -6.75 -6.78 -5.02
C PHE A 60 -7.44 -6.67 -3.66
N GLY A 61 -8.77 -6.76 -3.61
CA GLY A 61 -9.54 -6.63 -2.37
C GLY A 61 -9.67 -7.91 -1.57
N LEU A 62 -9.52 -9.09 -2.21
CA LEU A 62 -9.73 -10.37 -1.54
C LEU A 62 -8.62 -11.38 -1.84
N VAL A 63 -8.35 -11.65 -3.11
CA VAL A 63 -7.46 -12.77 -3.50
C VAL A 63 -6.03 -12.55 -3.04
N ILE A 64 -5.47 -11.36 -3.28
CA ILE A 64 -4.10 -11.04 -2.88
C ILE A 64 -3.96 -11.03 -1.34
N PRO A 65 -4.81 -10.32 -0.57
CA PRO A 65 -4.74 -10.36 0.89
C PRO A 65 -4.91 -11.77 1.48
N ALA A 66 -5.90 -12.54 1.00
CA ALA A 66 -6.14 -13.91 1.48
C ALA A 66 -4.99 -14.85 1.11
N GLY A 67 -4.42 -14.71 -0.09
CA GLY A 67 -3.25 -15.46 -0.53
C GLY A 67 -2.02 -15.19 0.33
N ILE A 68 -1.75 -13.91 0.65
CA ILE A 68 -0.67 -13.53 1.57
C ILE A 68 -0.91 -14.13 2.96
N PHE A 69 -2.12 -14.04 3.50
CA PHE A 69 -2.44 -14.61 4.80
C PHE A 69 -2.25 -16.13 4.84
N ALA A 70 -2.73 -16.84 3.81
CA ALA A 70 -2.57 -18.28 3.73
C ALA A 70 -1.09 -18.70 3.62
N LEU A 71 -0.31 -17.97 2.82
CA LEU A 71 1.14 -18.18 2.73
C LEU A 71 1.82 -17.92 4.07
N ALA A 72 1.47 -16.82 4.74
CA ALA A 72 2.01 -16.48 6.05
C ALA A 72 1.76 -17.59 7.06
N GLN A 73 0.51 -18.06 7.18
CA GLN A 73 0.13 -19.18 8.03
C GLN A 73 0.87 -20.48 7.69
N TYR A 74 1.10 -20.76 6.41
CA TYR A 74 1.84 -21.94 5.98
C TYR A 74 3.35 -21.87 6.27
N THR A 75 3.91 -20.66 6.26
CA THR A 75 5.33 -20.41 6.54
C THR A 75 5.60 -20.06 7.99
N ASP A 76 4.56 -19.87 8.79
CA ASP A 76 4.68 -19.50 10.19
C ASP A 76 5.46 -20.58 10.93
N GLU A 77 6.47 -20.16 11.69
CA GLU A 77 7.39 -21.06 12.43
C GLU A 77 8.12 -22.10 11.56
N ARG A 78 8.03 -22.03 10.23
CA ARG A 78 8.65 -23.04 9.38
C ARG A 78 10.16 -22.92 9.37
N TRP A 79 10.68 -21.70 9.49
CA TRP A 79 12.09 -21.38 9.29
C TRP A 79 12.71 -20.84 10.57
N ASP A 80 13.78 -21.47 11.03
CA ASP A 80 14.59 -21.02 12.15
C ASP A 80 16.06 -21.01 11.74
N TRP A 81 16.62 -19.82 11.67
CA TRP A 81 17.99 -19.54 11.25
C TRP A 81 18.78 -18.85 12.36
N ALA A 82 18.16 -18.63 13.53
CA ALA A 82 18.83 -18.04 14.67
C ALA A 82 19.89 -19.01 15.20
N GLY A 83 21.17 -18.67 15.01
CA GLY A 83 22.29 -19.50 15.47
C GLY A 83 22.59 -20.74 14.61
N ALA A 84 21.97 -20.88 13.43
CA ALA A 84 22.19 -22.04 12.56
C ALA A 84 23.65 -22.13 12.08
N ARG A 85 24.29 -23.28 12.26
CA ARG A 85 25.67 -23.55 11.82
C ARG A 85 25.73 -24.22 10.45
N LYS A 86 26.93 -24.27 9.86
CA LYS A 86 27.18 -24.96 8.59
C LYS A 86 26.76 -26.43 8.72
N ASN A 87 25.89 -26.87 7.81
CA ASN A 87 25.29 -28.23 7.76
C ASN A 87 24.17 -28.52 8.77
N GLU A 88 23.62 -27.52 9.47
CA GLU A 88 22.42 -27.68 10.31
C GLU A 88 21.13 -27.34 9.54
N LEU A 89 20.00 -27.93 9.94
CA LEU A 89 18.71 -27.73 9.29
C LEU A 89 18.09 -26.39 9.70
N THR A 90 17.72 -25.57 8.72
CA THR A 90 17.04 -24.27 8.92
C THR A 90 15.51 -24.39 9.03
N THR A 91 14.95 -25.60 8.90
CA THR A 91 13.50 -25.82 8.97
C THR A 91 13.11 -26.37 10.34
N GLN A 92 12.21 -25.69 11.06
CA GLN A 92 11.87 -25.99 12.46
C GLN A 92 10.90 -27.19 12.62
N ARG A 93 10.37 -27.72 11.51
CA ARG A 93 9.29 -28.74 11.47
C ARG A 93 9.62 -30.09 12.15
N GLY A 94 10.87 -30.32 12.57
CA GLY A 94 11.33 -31.51 13.30
C GLY A 94 11.75 -31.26 14.76
N THR A 95 11.76 -30.02 15.23
CA THR A 95 12.35 -29.68 16.54
C THR A 95 11.34 -29.74 17.70
N PHE A 96 10.05 -29.49 17.42
CA PHE A 96 8.97 -29.60 18.43
C PHE A 96 8.75 -31.02 18.95
N ILE A 97 9.02 -32.05 18.14
CA ILE A 97 8.94 -33.46 18.57
C ILE A 97 10.10 -33.78 19.53
N ASN A 98 11.30 -33.28 19.25
CA ASN A 98 12.49 -33.59 20.05
C ASN A 98 12.58 -32.80 21.37
N LYS A 99 12.00 -31.60 21.45
CA LYS A 99 12.05 -30.79 22.68
C LYS A 99 11.32 -31.47 23.85
N SER A 100 10.12 -32.01 23.61
CA SER A 100 9.35 -32.73 24.65
C SER A 100 10.01 -34.01 25.17
N THR A 101 10.91 -34.62 24.39
CA THR A 101 11.60 -35.86 24.79
C THR A 101 12.83 -35.57 25.66
N ASN A 102 13.51 -34.44 25.44
CA ASN A 102 14.69 -34.09 26.23
C ASN A 102 14.33 -33.40 27.55
N ASP A 103 13.27 -32.58 27.56
CA ASP A 103 12.82 -31.89 28.78
C ASP A 103 12.20 -32.87 29.81
N ALA A 104 11.80 -34.08 29.39
CA ALA A 104 11.26 -35.12 30.30
C ALA A 104 12.34 -36.01 30.96
N GLY A 105 13.62 -35.84 30.58
CA GLY A 105 14.74 -36.63 31.11
C GLY A 105 15.66 -35.86 32.06
N GLU A 106 15.40 -34.57 32.30
CA GLU A 106 16.24 -33.69 33.14
C GLU A 106 15.67 -33.48 34.56
N ASP A 107 14.49 -34.02 34.87
CA ASP A 107 13.80 -33.83 36.16
C ASP A 107 14.14 -34.92 37.21
N ASP A 108 14.92 -35.94 36.82
CA ASP A 108 15.19 -37.17 37.61
C ASP A 108 16.63 -37.28 38.18
N GLU A 109 17.43 -36.19 38.22
CA GLU A 109 18.76 -36.16 38.89
C GLU A 109 18.83 -35.27 40.14
#